data_AF-W4VSJ2-F1
#
_entry.id   AF-W4VSJ2-F1
#
_cell.length_a   1.000
_cell.length_b   1.000
_cell.length_c   1.000
_cell.angle_alpha   90.00
_cell.angle_beta   90.00
_cell.angle_gamma   90.00
#
_symmetry.space_group_name_H-M   'P 1'
#
loop_
_entity.id
_entity.type
_entity.pdbx_description
1 polymer ?
#
loop_
_entity_poly.entity_id
_entity_poly.type
_entity_poly.pdbx_seq_one_letter_code
_entity_poly.pdbx_strand_id
1 'polypeptide(L)'
;MKILESALWILAAVALLRIAAQDSSTAELCKINSNGCSVPLLPCKEHFLTACDRHDNCYLCGAHFNLTQDDCDKAFLREITALCAHGTDDKGSCLEKRKRREASSMPITTPLRQLQLLEKLMPLNSLSDRDPRQPHPRAATCTAVAKAYFVIVQIFGPWYFYKTANATYCPQFKACIPVV
;
A
#
# COMPACT_ATOMS: atom_id res chain seq x y z
N MET A 1 4.53 -18.35 39.43
CA MET A 1 3.71 -17.60 38.45
C MET A 1 4.55 -16.77 37.47
N LYS A 2 5.64 -16.09 37.86
CA LYS A 2 6.48 -15.25 36.97
C LYS A 2 7.07 -15.98 35.74
N ILE A 3 7.43 -17.26 35.86
CA ILE A 3 8.03 -18.04 34.75
C ILE A 3 7.02 -18.30 33.61
N LEU A 4 5.73 -18.47 33.95
CA LEU A 4 4.67 -18.71 32.96
C LEU A 4 4.39 -17.44 32.14
N GLU A 5 4.47 -16.28 32.77
CA GLU A 5 4.27 -14.98 32.15
C GLU A 5 5.41 -14.66 31.17
N SER A 6 6.67 -14.87 31.57
CA SER A 6 7.83 -14.69 30.68
C SER A 6 7.80 -15.62 29.46
N ALA A 7 7.38 -16.88 29.64
CA ALA A 7 7.21 -17.81 28.53
C ALA A 7 6.11 -17.33 27.56
N LEU A 8 5.01 -16.76 28.06
CA LEU A 8 3.94 -16.21 27.24
C LEU A 8 4.42 -15.03 26.38
N TRP A 9 5.21 -14.12 26.96
CA TRP A 9 5.78 -12.99 26.24
C TRP A 9 6.76 -13.41 25.14
N ILE A 10 7.58 -14.43 25.39
CA ILE A 10 8.50 -14.98 24.39
C ILE A 10 7.71 -15.60 23.23
N LEU A 11 6.67 -16.40 23.52
CA LEU A 11 5.84 -17.01 22.49
C LEU A 11 5.09 -15.95 21.66
N ALA A 12 4.56 -14.91 22.30
CA ALA A 12 3.91 -13.79 21.61
C ALA A 12 4.89 -13.04 20.69
N ALA A 13 6.10 -12.74 21.16
CA ALA A 13 7.12 -12.09 20.35
C ALA A 13 7.54 -12.92 19.14
N VAL A 14 7.72 -14.24 19.32
CA VAL A 14 8.05 -15.17 18.23
C VAL A 14 6.91 -15.25 17.22
N ALA A 15 5.64 -15.28 17.67
CA ALA A 15 4.49 -15.30 16.77
C ALA A 15 4.42 -14.03 15.91
N LEU A 16 4.59 -12.85 16.52
CA LEU A 16 4.60 -11.57 15.80
C LEU A 16 5.72 -11.51 14.75
N LEU A 17 6.92 -12.01 15.08
CA LEU A 17 8.04 -12.03 14.15
C LEU A 17 7.75 -12.93 12.92
N ARG A 18 7.08 -14.07 13.13
CA ARG A 18 6.69 -14.97 12.03
C ARG A 18 5.62 -14.36 11.13
N ILE A 19 4.63 -13.68 11.71
CA ILE A 19 3.58 -12.99 10.95
C ILE A 19 4.21 -11.91 10.07
N ALA A 20 5.07 -11.05 10.64
CA ALA A 20 5.74 -10.00 9.87
C ALA A 20 6.62 -10.55 8.73
N ALA A 21 7.36 -11.64 8.97
CA ALA A 21 8.16 -12.28 7.94
C ALA A 21 7.30 -12.89 6.82
N GLN A 22 6.15 -13.47 7.15
CA GLN A 22 5.21 -14.03 6.18
C GLN A 22 4.51 -12.94 5.35
N ASP A 23 4.18 -11.81 5.96
CA ASP A 23 3.61 -10.66 5.24
C ASP A 23 4.61 -10.08 4.26
N SER A 24 5.89 -9.98 4.65
CA SER A 24 6.96 -9.51 3.76
C SER A 24 7.21 -10.48 2.60
N SER A 25 7.25 -11.79 2.85
CA SER A 25 7.48 -12.77 1.78
C SER A 25 6.30 -12.83 0.81
N THR A 26 5.08 -12.72 1.33
CA THR A 26 3.85 -12.64 0.52
C THR A 26 3.86 -11.38 -0.33
N ALA A 27 4.25 -10.23 0.23
CA ALA A 27 4.34 -8.98 -0.52
C ALA A 27 5.35 -9.08 -1.69
N GLU A 28 6.53 -9.67 -1.49
CA GLU A 28 7.50 -9.87 -2.57
C GLU A 28 7.01 -10.89 -3.60
N LEU A 29 6.33 -11.95 -3.18
CA LEU A 29 5.72 -12.93 -4.08
C LEU A 29 4.69 -12.26 -5.01
N CYS A 30 3.83 -11.39 -4.48
CA CYS A 30 2.78 -10.76 -5.29
C CYS A 30 3.35 -9.78 -6.33
N LYS A 31 4.57 -9.25 -6.13
CA LYS A 31 5.20 -8.37 -7.11
C LYS A 31 5.62 -9.09 -8.39
N ILE A 32 5.81 -10.41 -8.37
CA ILE A 32 6.33 -11.18 -9.52
C ILE A 32 5.43 -11.04 -10.76
N ASN A 33 4.11 -11.02 -10.56
CA ASN A 33 3.12 -10.88 -11.63
C ASN A 33 2.54 -9.48 -11.75
N SER A 34 3.06 -8.53 -10.96
CA SER A 34 2.49 -7.20 -10.84
C SER A 34 3.19 -6.22 -11.79
N ASN A 35 2.40 -5.39 -12.47
CA ASN A 35 2.86 -4.15 -13.08
C ASN A 35 2.55 -2.92 -12.19
N GLY A 36 2.05 -3.17 -10.98
CA GLY A 36 1.71 -2.18 -9.99
C GLY A 36 0.50 -1.36 -10.41
N CYS A 37 0.45 -0.10 -9.98
CA CYS A 37 -0.65 0.79 -10.35
C CYS A 37 -0.39 1.47 -11.72
N SER A 38 -0.42 0.66 -12.78
CA SER A 38 -0.02 1.04 -14.15
C SER A 38 -0.95 2.04 -14.84
N VAL A 39 -2.19 2.24 -14.34
CA VAL A 39 -3.11 3.24 -14.89
C VAL A 39 -2.49 4.65 -14.82
N PRO A 40 -2.25 5.33 -15.95
CA PRO A 40 -1.57 6.63 -15.98
C PRO A 40 -2.28 7.71 -15.14
N LEU A 41 -1.49 8.63 -14.57
CA LEU A 41 -1.96 9.89 -13.94
C LEU A 41 -2.93 9.76 -12.76
N LEU A 42 -3.14 8.58 -12.20
CA LEU A 42 -3.86 8.46 -10.92
C LEU A 42 -3.00 8.98 -9.77
N PRO A 43 -3.52 9.86 -8.90
CA PRO A 43 -2.90 10.15 -7.62
C PRO A 43 -2.93 8.90 -6.72
N CYS A 44 -2.14 8.87 -5.66
CA CYS A 44 -2.18 7.80 -4.64
C CYS A 44 -1.65 6.43 -5.09
N LYS A 45 -0.94 6.34 -6.22
CA LYS A 45 -0.41 5.07 -6.74
C LYS A 45 0.44 4.32 -5.74
N GLU A 46 1.36 5.01 -5.07
CA GLU A 46 2.21 4.39 -4.06
C GLU A 46 1.41 3.86 -2.87
N HIS A 47 0.34 4.58 -2.48
CA HIS A 47 -0.54 4.18 -1.39
C HIS A 47 -1.34 2.92 -1.72
N PHE A 48 -1.71 2.73 -2.98
CA PHE A 48 -2.49 1.58 -3.44
C PHE A 48 -1.64 0.41 -3.95
N LEU A 49 -0.31 0.52 -3.95
CA LEU A 49 0.57 -0.43 -4.62
C LEU A 49 0.34 -1.89 -4.19
N THR A 50 0.20 -2.14 -2.88
CA THR A 50 -0.04 -3.51 -2.37
C THR A 50 -1.38 -4.09 -2.84
N ALA A 51 -2.42 -3.26 -3.01
CA ALA A 51 -3.70 -3.70 -3.56
C ALA A 51 -3.62 -3.92 -5.07
N CYS A 52 -2.86 -3.08 -5.79
CA CYS A 52 -2.57 -3.28 -7.22
C CYS A 52 -1.82 -4.61 -7.44
N ASP A 53 -0.81 -4.91 -6.62
CA ASP A 53 -0.05 -6.18 -6.72
C ASP A 53 -0.95 -7.40 -6.58
N ARG A 54 -1.91 -7.37 -5.64
CA ARG A 54 -2.87 -8.46 -5.46
C ARG A 54 -3.88 -8.54 -6.60
N HIS A 55 -4.37 -7.40 -7.08
CA HIS A 55 -5.31 -7.33 -8.20
C HIS A 55 -4.71 -7.92 -9.48
N ASP A 56 -3.47 -7.59 -9.81
CA ASP A 56 -2.75 -8.15 -10.97
C ASP A 56 -2.62 -9.69 -10.87
N ASN A 57 -2.30 -10.21 -9.68
CA ASN A 57 -2.29 -11.67 -9.46
C ASN A 57 -3.69 -12.28 -9.61
N CYS A 58 -4.73 -11.61 -9.12
CA CYS A 58 -6.10 -12.05 -9.31
C CYS A 58 -6.50 -12.05 -10.79
N TYR A 59 -6.04 -11.08 -11.57
CA TYR A 59 -6.28 -11.03 -13.01
C TYR A 59 -5.60 -12.16 -13.76
N LEU A 60 -4.39 -12.52 -13.35
CA LEU A 60 -3.64 -13.61 -13.98
C LEU A 60 -4.13 -14.99 -13.54
N CYS A 61 -4.44 -15.16 -12.26
CA CYS A 61 -4.64 -16.47 -11.64
C CYS A 61 -6.01 -16.68 -10.99
N GLY A 62 -6.87 -15.67 -10.88
CA GLY A 62 -8.16 -15.75 -10.21
C GLY A 62 -9.07 -16.85 -10.76
N ALA A 63 -9.07 -17.04 -12.09
CA ALA A 63 -9.84 -18.11 -12.73
C ALA A 63 -9.45 -19.51 -12.25
N HIS A 64 -8.18 -19.75 -11.88
CA HIS A 64 -7.74 -21.02 -11.29
C HIS A 64 -8.38 -21.27 -9.91
N PHE A 65 -8.67 -20.20 -9.18
CA PHE A 65 -9.29 -20.24 -7.86
C PHE A 65 -10.81 -20.00 -7.91
N ASN A 66 -11.43 -20.15 -9.08
CA ASN A 66 -12.85 -19.92 -9.33
C ASN A 66 -13.31 -18.48 -9.06
N LEU A 67 -12.41 -17.50 -9.21
CA LEU A 67 -12.76 -16.08 -9.16
C LEU A 67 -13.03 -15.54 -10.55
N THR A 68 -14.05 -14.70 -10.65
CA THR A 68 -14.34 -13.92 -11.84
C THR A 68 -13.57 -12.60 -11.83
N GLN A 69 -13.58 -11.89 -12.96
CA GLN A 69 -13.05 -10.52 -13.03
C GLN A 69 -13.75 -9.60 -12.02
N ASP A 70 -15.08 -9.71 -11.90
CA ASP A 70 -15.87 -8.87 -11.00
C ASP A 70 -15.51 -9.13 -9.52
N ASP A 71 -15.19 -10.39 -9.17
CA ASP A 71 -14.67 -10.73 -7.85
C ASP A 71 -13.33 -10.05 -7.56
N CYS A 72 -12.41 -10.08 -8.52
CA CYS A 72 -11.11 -9.40 -8.43
C CYS A 72 -11.28 -7.87 -8.29
N ASP A 73 -12.12 -7.27 -9.12
CA ASP A 73 -12.35 -5.82 -9.14
C ASP A 73 -13.00 -5.35 -7.84
N LYS A 74 -14.00 -6.08 -7.32
CA LYS A 74 -14.66 -5.78 -6.03
C LYS A 74 -13.69 -5.92 -4.86
N ALA A 75 -12.88 -6.97 -4.86
CA ALA A 75 -11.85 -7.15 -3.84
C ALA A 75 -10.82 -6.02 -3.87
N PHE A 76 -10.40 -5.60 -5.07
CA PHE A 76 -9.51 -4.46 -5.25
C PHE A 76 -10.10 -3.18 -4.67
N LEU A 77 -11.36 -2.85 -4.99
CA LEU A 77 -12.04 -1.67 -4.44
C LEU A 77 -12.07 -1.69 -2.91
N ARG A 78 -12.38 -2.86 -2.32
CA ARG A 78 -12.41 -3.02 -0.86
C ARG A 78 -11.03 -2.78 -0.24
N GLU A 79 -9.96 -3.33 -0.83
CA GLU A 79 -8.59 -3.16 -0.33
C GLU A 79 -8.11 -1.71 -0.42
N ILE A 80 -8.26 -1.05 -1.58
CA ILE A 80 -7.86 0.36 -1.72
C ILE A 80 -8.69 1.29 -0.82
N THR A 81 -9.96 0.98 -0.58
CA THR A 81 -10.80 1.73 0.36
C THR A 81 -10.35 1.51 1.82
N ALA A 82 -9.97 0.29 2.19
CA ALA A 82 -9.41 0.00 3.50
C ALA A 82 -8.09 0.75 3.72
N LEU A 83 -7.23 0.82 2.70
CA LEU A 83 -6.02 1.62 2.73
C LEU A 83 -6.32 3.11 2.96
N CYS A 84 -7.42 3.64 2.40
CA CYS A 84 -7.87 5.00 2.71
C CYS A 84 -8.30 5.18 4.18
N ALA A 85 -8.92 4.17 4.80
CA ALA A 85 -9.35 4.23 6.21
C ALA A 85 -8.18 4.22 7.20
N HIS A 86 -7.01 3.71 6.80
CA HIS A 86 -5.79 3.70 7.62
C HIS A 86 -4.96 5.00 7.53
N GLY A 87 -5.36 5.98 6.69
CA GLY A 87 -4.73 7.30 6.61
C GLY A 87 -5.25 8.22 7.72
N THR A 88 -4.51 8.36 8.82
CA THR A 88 -4.85 9.26 9.94
C THR A 88 -4.48 10.71 9.65
N ASP A 89 -5.22 11.32 8.74
CA ASP A 89 -5.57 12.74 8.82
C ASP A 89 -7.04 12.90 8.41
N ASP A 90 -7.80 13.72 9.13
CA ASP A 90 -9.24 13.98 8.91
C ASP A 90 -9.56 14.60 7.52
N LYS A 91 -8.59 14.59 6.60
CA LYS A 91 -8.68 15.10 5.24
C LYS A 91 -8.50 14.03 4.16
N GLY A 92 -8.30 12.76 4.51
CA GLY A 92 -8.29 11.65 3.55
C GLY A 92 -7.31 11.89 2.39
N SER A 93 -6.16 12.48 2.68
CA SER A 93 -5.15 12.76 1.66
C SER A 93 -4.21 11.56 1.53
N CYS A 94 -3.86 11.19 0.30
CA CYS A 94 -2.97 10.07 0.07
C CYS A 94 -1.56 10.46 0.52
N LEU A 95 -1.07 9.82 1.57
CA LEU A 95 0.29 10.02 2.02
C LEU A 95 1.24 9.36 1.00
N GLU A 96 1.67 10.13 0.01
CA GLU A 96 2.78 9.81 -0.91
C GLU A 96 4.11 9.52 -0.17
N LYS A 97 4.15 9.61 1.17
CA LYS A 97 5.35 9.39 1.97
C LYS A 97 5.07 8.52 3.19
N ARG A 98 4.58 7.29 2.99
CA ARG A 98 4.80 6.24 4.00
C ARG A 98 6.25 5.78 3.89
N LYS A 99 7.18 6.61 4.38
CA LYS A 99 8.54 6.19 4.69
C LYS A 99 8.41 5.12 5.78
N ARG A 100 8.54 3.86 5.36
CA ARG A 100 8.65 2.63 6.14
C ARG A 100 9.19 2.93 7.55
N ARG A 101 8.33 2.91 8.58
CA ARG A 101 8.78 2.79 9.98
C ARG A 101 9.11 1.33 10.25
N GLU A 102 10.18 0.83 9.64
CA GLU A 102 10.83 -0.41 10.06
C GLU A 102 12.34 -0.15 10.00
N ALA A 103 13.02 -0.47 11.10
CA ALA A 103 14.43 -0.20 11.42
C ALA A 103 14.76 1.20 12.00
N SER A 104 14.29 1.51 13.22
CA SER A 104 15.16 2.20 14.20
C SER A 104 14.82 1.81 15.64
N SER A 105 14.99 0.53 15.95
CA SER A 105 15.54 0.14 17.23
C SER A 105 17.04 0.51 17.23
N MET A 106 17.39 1.78 17.45
CA MET A 106 18.78 2.20 17.72
C MET A 106 18.77 3.45 18.62
N PRO A 107 19.64 3.53 19.65
CA PRO A 107 19.69 4.66 20.57
C PRO A 107 20.31 5.90 19.91
N ILE A 108 19.87 7.05 20.41
CA ILE A 108 20.24 8.40 20.00
C ILE A 108 21.74 8.64 20.24
N THR A 109 22.52 8.90 19.19
CA THR A 109 23.76 9.69 19.28
C THR A 109 23.98 10.57 18.03
N THR A 110 23.61 11.85 18.17
CA THR A 110 24.41 13.04 17.81
C THR A 110 24.99 13.21 16.37
N PRO A 111 24.17 13.37 15.32
CA PRO A 111 24.58 14.30 14.24
C PRO A 111 23.48 15.29 13.80
N LEU A 112 22.22 15.06 14.17
CA LEU A 112 21.06 15.84 13.70
C LEU A 112 21.04 17.30 14.19
N ARG A 113 21.70 17.59 15.31
CA ARG A 113 21.74 18.94 15.90
C ARG A 113 22.64 19.90 15.13
N GLN A 114 23.65 19.39 14.40
CA GLN A 114 24.53 20.23 13.59
C GLN A 114 23.89 20.62 12.25
N LEU A 115 23.10 19.73 11.64
CA LEU A 115 22.39 20.04 10.39
C LEU A 115 21.31 21.10 10.59
N GLN A 116 20.58 21.07 11.72
CA GLN A 116 19.57 22.09 12.04
C GLN A 116 20.15 23.48 12.34
N LEU A 117 21.42 23.54 12.80
CA LEU A 117 22.12 24.81 13.01
C LEU A 117 22.62 25.42 11.69
N LEU A 118 23.02 24.58 10.74
CA LEU A 118 23.47 25.03 9.41
C LEU A 118 22.31 25.60 8.58
N GLU A 119 21.12 25.01 8.69
CA GLU A 119 19.91 25.51 8.02
C GLU A 119 19.45 26.87 8.56
N LYS A 120 19.73 27.18 9.84
CA LYS A 120 19.40 28.48 10.47
C LYS A 120 20.32 29.63 10.08
N LEU A 121 21.44 29.36 9.41
CA LEU A 121 22.48 30.36 9.12
C LEU A 121 22.52 30.79 7.64
N MET A 122 21.65 30.26 6.77
CA MET A 122 21.54 30.74 5.39
C MET A 122 20.45 31.82 5.24
N PRO A 123 20.78 33.02 4.74
CA PRO A 123 19.76 34.03 4.42
C PRO A 123 19.07 33.65 3.10
N LEU A 124 17.88 33.06 3.21
CA LEU A 124 17.04 32.77 2.05
C LEU A 124 16.24 34.03 1.67
N ASN A 125 16.89 34.95 0.96
CA ASN A 125 16.16 35.92 0.14
C ASN A 125 15.48 35.15 -0.99
N SER A 126 14.17 34.96 -0.85
CA SER A 126 13.17 34.57 -1.87
C SER A 126 12.24 33.46 -1.34
N LEU A 127 11.45 33.80 -0.32
CA LEU A 127 10.16 33.14 -0.13
C LEU A 127 9.09 34.14 -0.57
N SER A 128 8.78 34.02 -1.87
CA SER A 128 7.61 34.60 -2.52
C SER A 128 6.42 34.56 -1.58
N ASP A 129 5.99 35.75 -1.20
CA ASP A 129 4.66 36.08 -0.73
C ASP A 129 3.64 35.33 -1.61
N ARG A 130 3.01 34.29 -1.04
CA ARG A 130 1.93 33.55 -1.70
C ARG A 130 0.68 33.69 -0.86
N ASP A 131 -0.19 34.54 -1.39
CA ASP A 131 -1.55 34.85 -0.97
C ASP A 131 -2.34 33.59 -0.54
N PRO A 132 -2.89 33.56 0.70
CA PRO A 132 -3.74 32.47 1.19
C PRO A 132 -5.07 32.28 0.43
N ARG A 133 -5.42 33.16 -0.51
CA ARG A 133 -6.71 33.16 -1.22
C ARG A 133 -6.70 32.55 -2.61
N GLN A 134 -5.72 31.72 -2.95
CA GLN A 134 -5.84 30.91 -4.16
C GLN A 134 -6.75 29.69 -3.89
N PRO A 135 -7.80 29.47 -4.69
CA PRO A 135 -8.60 28.26 -4.62
C PRO A 135 -7.74 27.10 -5.09
N HIS A 136 -7.08 26.41 -4.16
CA HIS A 136 -6.51 25.10 -4.45
C HIS A 136 -7.64 24.23 -4.97
N PRO A 137 -7.50 23.58 -6.15
CA PRO A 137 -8.44 22.54 -6.54
C PRO A 137 -8.46 21.55 -5.38
N ARG A 138 -9.64 21.35 -4.76
CA ARG A 138 -9.78 20.41 -3.63
C ARG A 138 -9.08 19.13 -4.04
N ALA A 139 -7.98 18.79 -3.38
CA ALA A 139 -7.31 17.53 -3.60
C ALA A 139 -8.38 16.44 -3.45
N ALA A 140 -8.59 15.64 -4.50
CA ALA A 140 -9.59 14.60 -4.47
C ALA A 140 -9.28 13.69 -3.27
N THR A 141 -10.27 13.45 -2.41
CA THR A 141 -10.11 12.56 -1.25
C THR A 141 -9.68 11.16 -1.72
N CYS A 142 -8.91 10.44 -0.91
CA CYS A 142 -8.45 9.06 -1.20
C CYS A 142 -9.61 8.17 -1.67
N THR A 143 -10.76 8.23 -0.99
CA THR A 143 -11.96 7.45 -1.37
C THR A 143 -12.51 7.82 -2.74
N ALA A 144 -12.45 9.09 -3.13
CA ALA A 144 -12.86 9.53 -4.47
C ALA A 144 -11.90 9.01 -5.54
N VAL A 145 -10.59 9.02 -5.26
CA VAL A 145 -9.58 8.45 -6.15
C VAL A 145 -9.76 6.93 -6.27
N ALA A 146 -9.98 6.23 -5.16
CA ALA A 146 -10.23 4.79 -5.14
C ALA A 146 -11.43 4.41 -6.02
N LYS A 147 -12.55 5.13 -5.90
CA LYS A 147 -13.74 4.92 -6.74
C LYS A 147 -13.45 5.19 -8.22
N ALA A 148 -12.74 6.27 -8.53
CA ALA A 148 -12.34 6.58 -9.90
C ALA A 148 -11.45 5.47 -10.49
N TYR A 149 -10.51 4.95 -9.70
CA TYR A 149 -9.65 3.84 -10.10
C TYR A 149 -10.47 2.58 -10.39
N PHE A 150 -11.37 2.20 -9.48
CA PHE A 150 -12.25 1.05 -9.69
C PHE A 150 -13.07 1.17 -10.98
N VAL A 151 -13.60 2.35 -11.31
CA VAL A 151 -14.33 2.57 -12.58
C VAL A 151 -13.42 2.34 -13.80
N ILE A 152 -12.18 2.84 -13.77
CA ILE A 152 -11.21 2.60 -14.85
C ILE A 152 -10.93 1.10 -14.99
N VAL A 153 -10.69 0.41 -13.88
CA VAL A 153 -10.45 -1.04 -13.87
C VAL A 153 -11.66 -1.80 -14.42
N GLN A 154 -12.89 -1.43 -14.08
CA GLN A 154 -14.06 -2.11 -14.64
C GLN A 154 -14.20 -1.92 -16.17
N ILE A 155 -13.82 -0.75 -16.69
CA ILE A 155 -13.93 -0.44 -18.12
C ILE A 155 -12.84 -1.17 -18.93
N PHE A 156 -11.59 -1.14 -18.47
CA PHE A 156 -10.45 -1.67 -19.20
C PHE A 156 -10.03 -3.08 -18.78
N GLY A 157 -10.43 -3.49 -17.59
CA GLY A 157 -10.11 -4.78 -16.99
C GLY A 157 -10.49 -6.02 -17.79
N PRO A 158 -11.63 -6.05 -18.52
CA PRO A 158 -12.00 -7.21 -19.33
C PRO A 158 -10.95 -7.61 -20.37
N TRP A 159 -10.10 -6.68 -20.79
CA TRP A 159 -9.01 -6.92 -21.74
C TRP A 159 -7.77 -7.59 -21.12
N TYR A 160 -7.66 -7.60 -19.80
CA TYR A 160 -6.47 -8.07 -19.07
C TYR A 160 -6.74 -9.30 -18.19
N PHE A 161 -8.01 -9.65 -17.96
CA PHE A 161 -8.36 -10.81 -17.14
C PHE A 161 -8.12 -12.14 -17.88
N TYR A 162 -7.28 -13.00 -17.32
CA TYR A 162 -6.96 -14.33 -17.87
C TYR A 162 -8.02 -15.35 -17.46
N LYS A 163 -8.97 -15.60 -18.36
CA LYS A 163 -10.03 -16.62 -18.17
C LYS A 163 -9.47 -18.04 -18.10
N THR A 164 -8.32 -18.30 -18.71
CA THR A 164 -7.65 -19.61 -18.74
C THR A 164 -6.35 -19.53 -17.94
N ALA A 165 -6.48 -19.55 -16.60
CA ALA A 165 -5.34 -19.50 -15.70
C ALA A 165 -4.55 -20.83 -15.71
N ASN A 166 -3.22 -20.73 -15.65
CA ASN A 166 -2.32 -21.88 -15.71
C ASN A 166 -2.33 -22.66 -14.38
N ALA A 167 -2.83 -23.91 -14.43
CA ALA A 167 -3.00 -24.77 -13.25
C ALA A 167 -1.68 -25.22 -12.59
N THR A 168 -0.55 -25.18 -13.31
CA THR A 168 0.76 -25.51 -12.76
C THR A 168 1.43 -24.28 -12.14
N TYR A 169 1.17 -23.10 -12.69
CA TYR A 169 1.80 -21.85 -12.30
C TYR A 169 1.08 -21.14 -11.14
N CYS A 170 -0.25 -21.07 -11.19
CA CYS A 170 -1.06 -20.30 -10.25
C CYS A 170 -1.11 -20.79 -8.80
N PRO A 171 -0.93 -22.09 -8.47
CA PRO A 171 -0.98 -22.55 -7.08
C PRO A 171 -0.04 -21.81 -6.11
N GLN A 172 1.14 -21.40 -6.58
CA GLN A 172 2.12 -20.70 -5.73
C GLN A 172 1.68 -19.29 -5.33
N PHE A 173 0.76 -18.66 -6.08
CA PHE A 173 0.26 -17.31 -5.81
C PHE A 173 -0.99 -17.27 -4.94
N LYS A 174 -1.41 -18.41 -4.37
CA LYS A 174 -2.62 -18.49 -3.53
C LYS A 174 -2.67 -17.43 -2.42
N ALA A 175 -1.53 -17.07 -1.83
CA ALA A 175 -1.44 -16.04 -0.80
C ALA A 175 -1.71 -14.60 -1.30
N CYS A 176 -1.61 -14.37 -2.62
CA CYS A 176 -1.90 -13.10 -3.28
C CYS A 176 -3.36 -12.99 -3.73
N ILE A 177 -4.10 -14.09 -3.71
CA ILE A 177 -5.49 -14.12 -4.16
C ILE A 177 -6.38 -13.50 -3.09
N PRO A 178 -7.23 -12.53 -3.43
CA PRO A 178 -8.11 -11.91 -2.46
C PRO A 178 -9.13 -12.90 -1.92
N VAL A 179 -9.51 -12.70 -0.66
CA VAL A 179 -10.66 -13.38 -0.05
C VAL A 179 -11.92 -12.66 -0.51
N VAL A 180 -12.82 -13.33 -1.22
CA VAL A 180 -14.02 -12.71 -1.82
C VAL A 180 -15.24 -12.98 -0.97
#